data_AF-A0A2G9TBF4-F1
#
_entry.id   AF-A0A2G9TBF4-F1
#
_cell.length_a   1.000
_cell.length_b   1.000
_cell.length_c   1.000
_cell.angle_alpha   90.00
_cell.angle_beta   90.00
_cell.angle_gamma   90.00
#
_symmetry.space_group_name_H-M   'P 1'
#
loop_
_entity.id
_entity.type
_entity.pdbx_description
1 polymer ?
#
loop_
_entity_poly.entity_id
_entity_poly.type
_entity_poly.pdbx_seq_one_letter_code
_entity_poly.pdbx_strand_id
1 'polypeptide(L)'
;GTDLLIIGNPDLDQFETKRIGVLRPERGYSAFDFIPGTDDKIIVALKSKEVTDEPTETYVTVFTIDGELLLDDQKLDGNYKFEGLYFI
;
A
#
# COMPACT_ATOMS: atom_id res chain seq x y z
N GLY A 1 -2.52 6.08 -9.79
CA GLY A 1 -1.69 5.25 -8.90
C GLY A 1 -0.43 5.98 -8.52
N THR A 2 0.18 5.61 -7.38
CA THR A 2 1.47 6.12 -6.90
C THR A 2 2.24 4.96 -6.25
N ASP A 3 3.56 5.11 -6.15
CA ASP A 3 4.49 4.22 -5.45
C ASP A 3 5.17 4.93 -4.26
N LEU A 4 4.69 6.11 -3.86
CA LEU A 4 5.33 6.92 -2.82
C LEU A 4 4.87 6.53 -1.41
N LEU A 5 5.83 6.28 -0.54
CA LEU A 5 5.70 6.37 0.92
C LEU A 5 6.23 7.74 1.36
N ILE A 6 5.40 8.51 2.06
CA ILE A 6 5.77 9.84 2.60
C ILE A 6 5.76 9.72 4.12
N ILE A 7 6.91 9.97 4.74
CA ILE A 7 7.10 9.92 6.19
C ILE A 7 7.32 11.35 6.64
N GLY A 8 6.38 11.90 7.41
CA GLY A 8 6.46 13.24 7.98
C GLY A 8 6.80 13.19 9.47
N ASN A 9 7.53 14.18 9.96
CA ASN A 9 7.62 14.41 11.39
C ASN A 9 6.28 14.94 11.95
N PRO A 10 6.06 14.90 13.29
CA PRO A 10 4.81 15.36 13.89
C PRO A 10 4.45 16.82 13.61
N ASP A 11 5.46 17.68 13.38
CA ASP A 11 5.27 19.11 13.10
C ASP A 11 4.98 19.40 11.61
N LEU A 12 5.04 18.38 10.74
CA LEU A 12 4.77 18.46 9.30
C LEU A 12 5.64 19.50 8.56
N ASP A 13 6.88 19.70 9.02
CA ASP A 13 7.86 20.58 8.39
C ASP A 13 9.06 19.82 7.78
N GLN A 14 9.18 18.53 8.08
CA GLN A 14 10.18 17.62 7.52
C GLN A 14 9.51 16.37 6.97
N PHE A 15 9.88 16.04 5.72
CA PHE A 15 9.36 14.87 5.02
C PHE A 15 10.49 14.08 4.39
N GLU A 16 10.43 12.76 4.54
CA GLU A 16 11.18 11.81 3.72
C GLU A 16 10.23 11.14 2.73
N THR A 17 10.69 10.93 1.51
CA THR A 17 9.94 10.19 0.49
C THR A 17 10.71 8.98 0.04
N LYS A 18 10.04 7.82 0.00
CA LYS A 18 10.59 6.56 -0.50
C LYS A 18 9.70 6.01 -1.61
N ARG A 19 10.27 5.25 -2.53
CA ARG A 19 9.52 4.53 -3.57
C ARG A 19 9.37 3.06 -3.17
N ILE A 20 8.15 2.55 -3.23
CA ILE A 20 7.79 1.20 -2.83
C ILE A 20 7.45 0.37 -4.06
N GLY A 21 8.34 -0.57 -4.41
CA GLY A 21 8.15 -1.44 -5.56
C GLY A 21 8.16 -0.68 -6.89
N VAL A 22 7.33 -1.13 -7.85
CA VAL A 22 7.24 -0.54 -9.19
C VAL A 22 5.96 0.30 -9.32
N LEU A 23 6.10 1.50 -9.88
CA LEU A 23 4.96 2.35 -10.21
C LEU A 23 4.03 1.66 -11.23
N ARG A 24 2.78 1.44 -10.81
CA ARG A 24 1.67 0.94 -11.64
C ARG A 24 0.57 2.02 -11.67
N PRO A 25 0.48 2.86 -12.72
CA PRO A 25 -0.41 4.02 -12.74
C PRO A 25 -1.89 3.69 -12.50
N GLU A 26 -2.33 2.49 -12.85
CA GLU A 26 -3.69 1.99 -12.68
C GLU A 26 -4.01 1.51 -11.25
N ARG A 27 -2.99 1.32 -10.39
CA ARG A 27 -3.17 0.83 -9.01
C ARG A 27 -2.91 1.94 -8.00
N GLY A 28 -3.90 2.25 -7.17
CA GLY A 28 -3.77 3.24 -6.08
C GLY A 28 -3.87 2.58 -4.72
N TYR A 29 -2.99 2.96 -3.78
CA TYR A 29 -3.11 2.54 -2.37
C TYR A 29 -4.48 2.98 -1.81
N SER A 30 -5.21 2.04 -1.22
CA SER A 30 -6.57 2.26 -0.67
C SER A 30 -6.64 2.12 0.85
N ALA A 31 -5.75 1.34 1.46
CA ALA A 31 -5.62 1.19 2.91
C ALA A 31 -4.23 0.66 3.27
N PHE A 32 -3.79 0.87 4.51
CA PHE A 32 -2.61 0.21 5.07
C PHE A 32 -2.75 0.08 6.59
N ASP A 33 -1.97 -0.82 7.17
CA ASP A 33 -1.78 -0.93 8.61
C ASP A 33 -0.36 -1.45 8.91
N PHE A 34 0.14 -1.22 10.13
CA PHE A 34 1.39 -1.78 10.60
C PHE A 34 1.19 -3.22 11.06
N ILE A 35 2.12 -4.11 10.71
CA ILE A 35 2.05 -5.51 11.17
C ILE A 35 2.38 -5.55 12.68
N PRO A 36 1.50 -6.12 13.54
CA PRO A 36 1.75 -6.22 14.97
C PRO A 36 3.06 -6.95 15.29
N GLY A 37 3.77 -6.47 16.32
CA GLY A 37 5.04 -7.07 16.74
C GLY A 37 6.23 -6.75 15.84
N THR A 38 6.13 -5.75 14.95
CA THR A 38 7.22 -5.32 14.04
C THR A 38 7.77 -3.92 14.36
N ASP A 39 7.43 -3.35 15.52
CA ASP A 39 7.81 -1.98 15.93
C ASP A 39 7.47 -0.92 14.86
N ASP A 40 6.33 -1.06 14.20
CA ASP A 40 5.88 -0.21 13.10
C ASP A 40 6.86 -0.12 11.91
N LYS A 41 7.69 -1.17 11.73
CA LYS A 41 8.69 -1.21 10.65
C LYS A 41 8.19 -1.92 9.39
N ILE A 42 7.11 -2.69 9.49
CA ILE A 42 6.54 -3.43 8.36
C ILE A 42 5.08 -3.02 8.16
N ILE A 43 4.75 -2.65 6.93
CA ILE A 43 3.43 -2.24 6.50
C ILE A 43 2.83 -3.33 5.61
N VAL A 44 1.57 -3.67 5.86
CA VAL A 44 0.72 -4.34 4.88
C VAL A 44 -0.23 -3.30 4.29
N ALA A 45 -0.39 -3.30 2.96
CA ALA A 45 -1.20 -2.32 2.28
C ALA A 45 -2.07 -2.96 1.20
N LEU A 46 -3.20 -2.30 0.93
CA LEU A 46 -4.09 -2.60 -0.17
C LEU A 46 -3.89 -1.59 -1.30
N LYS A 47 -3.97 -2.07 -2.54
CA LYS A 47 -4.09 -1.23 -3.73
C LYS A 47 -5.33 -1.61 -4.52
N SER A 48 -6.12 -0.65 -4.95
CA SER A 48 -7.27 -0.85 -5.83
C SER A 48 -6.95 -0.42 -7.27
N LYS A 49 -7.54 -1.12 -8.24
CA LYS A 49 -7.52 -0.78 -9.66
C LYS A 49 -8.95 -0.54 -10.12
N GLU A 50 -9.19 0.66 -10.64
CA GLU A 50 -10.49 1.11 -11.16
C GLU A 50 -10.24 1.73 -12.54
N VAL A 51 -10.40 0.92 -13.59
CA VAL A 51 -10.19 1.32 -14.98
C VAL A 51 -11.51 1.13 -15.73
N THR A 52 -11.90 2.13 -16.54
CA THR A 52 -13.12 2.06 -17.35
C THR A 52 -13.10 0.82 -18.23
N ASP A 53 -14.23 0.11 -18.32
CA ASP A 53 -14.41 -1.14 -19.07
C ASP A 53 -13.57 -2.33 -18.59
N GLU A 54 -12.92 -2.23 -17.43
CA GLU A 54 -12.23 -3.35 -16.78
C GLU A 54 -12.87 -3.69 -15.41
N PRO A 55 -12.84 -4.96 -14.97
CA PRO A 55 -13.27 -5.31 -13.63
C PRO A 55 -12.45 -4.57 -12.56
N THR A 56 -13.09 -4.17 -11.47
CA THR A 56 -12.38 -3.70 -10.27
C THR A 56 -11.51 -4.81 -9.71
N GLU A 57 -10.30 -4.47 -9.28
CA GLU A 57 -9.38 -5.41 -8.65
C GLU A 57 -8.80 -4.79 -7.38
N THR A 58 -8.55 -5.62 -6.36
CA THR A 58 -7.74 -5.22 -5.20
C THR A 58 -6.52 -6.12 -5.10
N TYR A 59 -5.42 -5.57 -4.63
CA TYR A 59 -4.15 -6.23 -4.43
C TYR A 59 -3.67 -6.00 -2.99
N VAL A 60 -2.99 -6.99 -2.42
CA VAL A 60 -2.27 -6.86 -1.15
C VAL A 60 -0.76 -6.84 -1.41
N THR A 61 -0.02 -6.02 -0.68
CA THR A 61 1.44 -5.92 -0.72
C THR A 61 1.99 -5.70 0.68
N VAL A 62 3.25 -6.10 0.90
CA VAL A 62 3.94 -5.93 2.19
C VAL A 62 5.32 -5.33 1.94
N PHE A 63 5.70 -4.32 2.72
CA PHE A 63 6.99 -3.64 2.59
C PHE A 63 7.44 -3.04 3.91
N THR A 64 8.73 -2.77 4.05
CA THR A 64 9.29 -2.08 5.21
C THR A 64 9.15 -0.57 5.08
N ILE A 65 9.19 0.15 6.20
CA ILE A 65 9.23 1.62 6.20
C ILE A 65 10.47 2.19 5.51
N ASP A 66 11.53 1.39 5.36
CA ASP A 66 12.76 1.76 4.65
C ASP A 66 12.65 1.62 3.13
N GLY A 67 11.55 1.04 2.64
CA GLY A 67 11.25 0.90 1.21
C GLY A 67 11.59 -0.47 0.63
N GLU A 68 11.93 -1.45 1.46
CA GLU A 68 12.16 -2.83 1.02
C GLU A 68 10.82 -3.54 0.78
N LEU A 69 10.61 -4.04 -0.45
CA LEU A 69 9.43 -4.82 -0.80
C LEU A 69 9.58 -6.26 -0.31
N LEU A 70 8.72 -6.67 0.62
CA LEU A 70 8.70 -8.04 1.17
C LEU A 70 7.74 -8.96 0.40
N LEU A 71 6.65 -8.39 -0.12
CA LEU A 71 5.65 -9.08 -0.94
C LEU A 71 5.17 -8.15 -2.05
N ASP A 72 5.42 -8.50 -3.31
CA ASP A 72 4.85 -7.79 -4.47
C ASP A 72 3.32 -7.97 -4.53
N ASP A 73 2.63 -7.12 -5.28
CA ASP A 73 1.18 -7.06 -5.39
C ASP A 73 0.56 -8.45 -5.69
N GLN A 74 -0.17 -9.01 -4.72
CA GLN A 74 -0.96 -10.23 -4.89
C GLN A 74 -2.43 -9.86 -5.07
N LYS A 75 -3.04 -10.24 -6.20
CA LYS A 75 -4.46 -9.97 -6.47
C LYS A 75 -5.33 -10.72 -5.47
N LEU A 76 -6.30 -10.04 -4.89
CA LEU A 76 -7.36 -10.62 -4.07
C LEU A 76 -8.54 -11.05 -4.97
N ASP A 77 -9.19 -12.14 -4.59
CA ASP A 77 -10.32 -12.69 -5.33
C ASP A 77 -11.59 -11.82 -5.25
N GLY A 78 -12.51 -12.05 -6.19
CA GLY A 78 -13.87 -11.50 -6.16
C GLY A 78 -14.10 -10.23 -6.97
N ASN A 79 -13.06 -9.64 -7.55
CA ASN A 79 -13.15 -8.39 -8.32
C ASN A 79 -13.88 -7.25 -7.56
N TYR A 80 -13.61 -7.18 -6.25
CA TYR A 80 -14.15 -6.15 -5.38
C TYR A 80 -13.11 -5.08 -5.07
N LYS A 81 -13.60 -3.92 -4.64
CA LYS A 81 -12.80 -2.89 -4.01
C LYS A 81 -12.77 -3.14 -2.49
N PHE A 82 -11.59 -3.36 -1.93
CA PHE A 82 -11.40 -3.31 -0.48
C PHE A 82 -10.66 -2.02 -0.11
N GLU A 83 -11.22 -1.28 0.84
CA GLU A 83 -10.71 0.02 1.31
C GLU A 83 -10.43 0.03 2.82
N GLY A 84 -10.48 -1.14 3.46
CA GLY A 84 -10.20 -1.30 4.88
C GLY A 84 -9.33 -2.52 5.13
N LEU A 85 -8.35 -2.36 6.01
CA LEU A 85 -7.47 -3.41 6.49
C LEU A 85 -7.24 -3.17 7.99
N TYR A 86 -7.40 -4.22 8.80
CA TYR A 86 -7.08 -4.20 10.23
C TYR A 86 -6.82 -5.62 10.75
N PHE A 87 -6.08 -5.73 11.84
CA PHE A 87 -5.86 -6.99 12.54
C PHE A 87 -6.95 -7.22 13.61
N ILE A 88 -7.53 -8.44 13.66
CA ILE A 88 -8.58 -8.87 14.60
C ILE A 88 -8.05 -9.80 15.70
#